data_AF-A0AA43FRK4-F1
#
_entry.id   AF-A0AA43FRK4-F1
#
_cell.length_a   1.000
_cell.length_b   1.000
_cell.length_c   1.000
_cell.angle_alpha   90.00
_cell.angle_beta   90.00
_cell.angle_gamma   90.00
#
_symmetry.space_group_name_H-M   'P 1'
#
loop_
_entity.id
_entity.type
_entity.pdbx_description
1 polymer ?
#
loop_
_entity_poly.entity_id
_entity_poly.type
_entity_poly.pdbx_seq_one_letter_code
_entity_poly.pdbx_strand_id
1 'polypeptide(L)'
;NTRMEGATFDLNVQESGLYTAILVFMGRAAPAEIGQLSVSGNVLTMKHQHPDTLTAVSTFTFSGDSLLVLDGNTEFDFNLDGTKEEATLHLELLRK
;
A
#
# COMPACT_ATOMS: atom_id res chain seq x y z
N ASN A 1 6.03 31.50 -4.15
CA ASN A 1 6.35 30.52 -5.21
C ASN A 1 7.44 29.62 -4.67
N THR A 2 7.19 28.40 -4.24
CA THR A 2 6.47 27.32 -4.94
C THR A 2 5.85 26.36 -3.91
N ARG A 3 4.54 26.07 -4.03
CA ARG A 3 3.92 24.97 -3.27
C ARG A 3 4.46 23.65 -3.83
N MET A 4 5.23 22.92 -3.04
CA MET A 4 5.45 21.48 -3.24
C MET A 4 4.96 20.76 -1.99
N GLU A 5 3.64 20.71 -1.83
CA GLU A 5 2.99 19.98 -0.74
C GLU A 5 2.03 18.98 -1.37
N GLY A 6 2.58 17.83 -1.75
CA GLY A 6 1.81 16.74 -2.32
C GLY A 6 2.59 15.44 -2.15
N ALA A 7 1.85 14.38 -1.88
CA ALA A 7 2.31 13.01 -1.99
C ALA A 7 1.64 12.41 -3.23
N THR A 8 2.38 11.63 -4.02
CA THR A 8 1.77 10.73 -5.01
C THR A 8 2.11 9.30 -4.63
N PHE A 9 1.11 8.43 -4.71
CA PHE A 9 1.27 7.00 -4.50
C PHE A 9 0.69 6.28 -5.72
N ASP A 10 1.56 5.56 -6.43
CA ASP A 10 1.20 4.78 -7.60
C ASP A 10 1.32 3.30 -7.26
N LEU A 11 0.21 2.55 -7.42
CA LEU A 11 0.17 1.10 -7.26
C LEU A 11 -0.25 0.46 -8.58
N ASN A 12 0.62 -0.38 -9.13
CA ASN A 12 0.34 -1.17 -10.31
C ASN A 12 0.29 -2.64 -9.94
N VAL A 13 -0.84 -3.32 -10.16
CA VAL A 13 -1.03 -4.75 -9.90
C VAL A 13 -1.32 -5.45 -11.23
N GLN A 14 -0.53 -6.47 -11.55
CA GLN A 14 -0.68 -7.27 -12.76
C GLN A 14 -1.62 -8.46 -12.50
N GLU A 15 -2.21 -9.02 -13.56
CA GLU A 15 -3.06 -10.22 -13.46
C GLU A 15 -2.34 -11.42 -12.81
N SER A 16 -1.01 -11.49 -12.92
CA SER A 16 -0.16 -12.49 -12.28
C SER A 16 -0.06 -12.34 -10.76
N GLY A 17 -0.62 -11.26 -10.19
CA GLY A 17 -0.43 -10.85 -8.80
C GLY A 17 0.88 -10.12 -8.56
N LEU A 18 1.78 -9.98 -9.54
CA LEU A 18 2.97 -9.13 -9.35
C LEU A 18 2.54 -7.67 -9.23
N TYR A 19 3.11 -6.95 -8.28
CA TYR A 19 2.83 -5.52 -8.12
C TYR A 19 4.09 -4.68 -8.00
N THR A 20 3.92 -3.39 -8.26
CA THR A 20 4.91 -2.35 -7.99
C THR A 20 4.21 -1.18 -7.30
N ALA A 21 4.78 -0.68 -6.20
CA ALA A 21 4.29 0.51 -5.50
C ALA A 21 5.38 1.59 -5.44
N ILE A 22 5.02 2.84 -5.73
CA ILE A 22 5.94 3.98 -5.74
C ILE A 22 5.32 5.11 -4.95
N LEU A 23 6.05 5.60 -3.94
CA LEU A 23 5.72 6.81 -3.20
C LEU A 23 6.67 7.93 -3.63
N VAL A 24 6.12 9.07 -4.03
CA VAL A 24 6.86 10.33 -4.13
C VAL A 24 6.30 11.29 -3.09
N PHE A 25 7.13 11.70 -2.15
CA PHE A 25 6.75 12.63 -1.10
C PHE A 25 7.68 13.84 -1.11
N MET A 26 7.10 15.05 -1.13
CA MET A 26 7.86 16.31 -1.18
C MET A 26 8.91 16.35 -2.31
N GLY A 27 8.56 15.80 -3.47
CA GLY A 27 9.44 15.74 -4.65
C GLY A 27 10.58 14.71 -4.56
N ARG A 28 10.58 13.82 -3.55
CA ARG A 28 11.55 12.73 -3.40
C ARG A 28 10.86 11.39 -3.58
N ALA A 29 11.42 10.53 -4.43
CA ALA A 29 10.95 9.16 -4.61
C ALA A 29 11.54 8.24 -3.54
N ALA A 30 10.69 7.47 -2.88
CA ALA A 30 11.12 6.31 -2.11
C ALA A 30 11.59 5.18 -3.06
N PRO A 31 12.39 4.21 -2.59
CA PRO A 31 12.64 2.98 -3.34
C PRO A 31 11.33 2.32 -3.75
N ALA A 32 11.24 1.84 -4.98
CA ALA A 32 10.05 1.14 -5.45
C ALA A 32 9.87 -0.17 -4.68
N GLU A 33 8.67 -0.39 -4.17
CA GLU A 33 8.30 -1.68 -3.60
C GLU A 33 7.90 -2.61 -4.73
N ILE A 34 8.45 -3.83 -4.73
CA ILE A 34 8.11 -4.86 -5.72
C ILE A 34 7.77 -6.12 -4.95
N GLY A 35 6.68 -6.77 -5.34
CA GLY A 35 6.25 -7.97 -4.65
C GLY A 35 5.16 -8.75 -5.35
N GLN A 36 4.55 -9.65 -4.60
CA GLN A 36 3.45 -10.46 -5.05
C GLN A 36 2.23 -10.27 -4.14
N LEU A 37 1.12 -9.93 -4.75
CA LEU A 37 -0.20 -9.79 -4.17
C LEU A 37 -1.01 -11.04 -4.48
N SER A 38 -1.56 -11.66 -3.45
CA SER A 38 -2.46 -12.81 -3.60
C SER A 38 -3.71 -12.64 -2.76
N VAL A 39 -4.83 -13.12 -3.29
CA VAL A 39 -6.13 -13.11 -2.61
C VAL A 39 -6.54 -14.54 -2.31
N SER A 40 -6.92 -14.81 -1.06
CA SER A 40 -7.52 -16.08 -0.64
C SER A 40 -8.68 -15.80 0.31
N GLY A 41 -9.90 -16.15 -0.09
CA GLY A 41 -11.11 -15.74 0.63
C GLY A 41 -11.21 -14.21 0.70
N ASN A 42 -11.26 -13.65 1.91
CA ASN A 42 -11.28 -12.22 2.21
C ASN A 42 -9.90 -11.68 2.65
N VAL A 43 -8.84 -12.45 2.46
CA VAL A 43 -7.48 -12.07 2.86
C VAL A 43 -6.69 -11.66 1.64
N LEU A 44 -6.12 -10.46 1.69
CA LEU A 44 -5.13 -9.94 0.76
C LEU A 44 -3.74 -10.12 1.40
N THR A 45 -2.83 -10.80 0.72
CA THR A 45 -1.44 -10.91 1.18
C THR A 45 -0.55 -10.18 0.20
N MET A 46 0.23 -9.21 0.69
CA MET A 46 1.29 -8.55 -0.05
C MET A 46 2.64 -9.08 0.45
N LYS A 47 3.33 -9.83 -0.40
CA LYS A 47 4.69 -10.34 -0.15
C LYS A 47 5.69 -9.39 -0.81
N HIS A 48 6.26 -8.50 -0.02
CA HIS A 48 7.28 -7.56 -0.43
C HIS A 48 8.57 -8.37 -0.67
N GLN A 49 9.22 -8.14 -1.81
CA GLN A 49 10.45 -8.82 -2.21
C GLN A 49 11.62 -7.83 -2.37
N HIS A 50 11.31 -6.55 -2.52
CA HIS A 50 12.26 -5.46 -2.64
C HIS A 50 11.60 -4.16 -2.10
N PRO A 51 12.33 -3.27 -1.42
CA PRO A 51 13.77 -3.35 -1.08
C PRO A 51 14.12 -4.38 0.00
N ASP A 52 13.13 -4.76 0.80
CA ASP A 52 13.23 -5.72 1.88
C ASP A 52 12.20 -6.84 1.70
N THR A 53 12.46 -7.97 2.37
CA THR A 53 11.53 -9.10 2.38
C THR A 53 10.61 -8.97 3.58
N LEU A 54 9.39 -8.47 3.33
CA LEU A 54 8.33 -8.34 4.33
C LEU A 54 7.07 -9.05 3.80
N THR A 55 6.26 -9.61 4.69
CA THR A 55 4.91 -10.05 4.32
C THR A 55 3.91 -9.24 5.10
N ALA A 56 3.19 -8.37 4.41
CA ALA A 56 2.04 -7.66 4.93
C ALA A 56 0.78 -8.47 4.63
N VAL A 57 -0.06 -8.65 5.66
CA VAL A 57 -1.35 -9.32 5.53
C VAL A 57 -2.42 -8.28 5.82
N SER A 58 -3.27 -8.05 4.83
CA SER A 58 -4.40 -7.14 4.90
C SER A 58 -5.67 -7.96 4.70
N THR A 59 -6.77 -7.50 5.26
CA THR A 59 -8.09 -8.06 4.93
C THR A 59 -8.76 -7.13 3.95
N PHE A 60 -9.38 -7.70 2.91
CA PHE A 60 -10.28 -6.92 2.07
C PHE A 60 -11.71 -7.41 2.31
N THR A 61 -12.64 -6.47 2.34
CA THR A 61 -14.06 -6.77 2.47
C THR A 61 -14.82 -6.12 1.33
N PHE A 62 -15.79 -6.84 0.80
CA PHE A 62 -16.82 -6.24 -0.04
C PHE A 62 -17.97 -5.84 0.88
N SER A 63 -18.24 -4.53 0.96
CA SER A 63 -19.43 -3.99 1.62
C SER A 63 -20.52 -3.82 0.56
N GLY A 64 -21.43 -4.80 0.50
CA GLY A 64 -22.36 -4.92 -0.61
C GLY A 64 -21.67 -5.19 -1.94
N ASP A 65 -22.30 -4.79 -3.06
CA ASP A 65 -21.82 -5.12 -4.42
C ASP A 65 -20.91 -4.05 -5.03
N SER A 66 -20.77 -2.90 -4.36
CA SER A 66 -20.17 -1.69 -4.95
C SER A 66 -18.97 -1.13 -4.20
N LEU A 67 -18.69 -1.56 -2.97
CA LEU A 67 -17.60 -1.01 -2.17
C LEU A 67 -16.60 -2.11 -1.80
N LEU A 68 -15.37 -1.95 -2.29
CA LEU A 68 -14.22 -2.73 -1.83
C LEU A 68 -13.45 -1.90 -0.80
N VAL A 69 -13.27 -2.45 0.40
CA VAL A 69 -12.46 -1.88 1.46
C VAL A 69 -11.23 -2.74 1.64
N LEU A 70 -10.04 -2.15 1.70
CA LEU A 70 -8.79 -2.80 2.08
C LEU A 70 -8.26 -2.17 3.35
N ASP A 71 -8.11 -2.98 4.39
CA ASP A 71 -7.54 -2.60 5.68
C ASP A 71 -6.33 -3.47 5.99
N GLY A 72 -5.22 -2.84 6.36
CA GLY A 72 -4.03 -3.57 6.77
C GLY A 72 -3.06 -2.75 7.59
N ASN A 73 -2.30 -3.45 8.42
CA ASN A 73 -1.20 -2.82 9.15
C ASN A 73 -0.10 -2.43 8.17
N THR A 74 0.47 -1.26 8.38
CA THR A 74 1.63 -0.73 7.68
C THR A 74 2.57 -0.10 8.71
N GLU A 75 3.78 0.23 8.31
CA GLU A 75 4.78 0.87 9.17
C GLU A 75 5.30 2.08 8.41
N PHE A 76 4.99 3.26 8.93
CA PHE A 76 5.48 4.54 8.44
C PHE A 76 6.01 5.31 9.64
N ASP A 77 7.28 5.69 9.62
CA ASP A 77 7.87 6.60 10.59
C ASP A 77 7.45 8.05 10.25
N PHE A 78 6.33 8.49 10.84
CA PHE A 78 5.75 9.80 10.60
C PHE A 78 6.53 10.93 11.27
N ASN A 79 7.27 10.62 12.34
CA ASN A 79 8.01 11.60 13.13
C ASN A 79 9.51 11.66 12.80
N LEU A 80 10.00 10.71 11.99
CA LEU A 80 11.37 10.54 11.51
C LEU A 80 12.41 10.30 12.61
N ASP A 81 12.01 9.70 13.74
CA ASP A 81 12.90 9.41 14.87
C ASP A 81 13.60 8.04 14.77
N GLY A 82 13.27 7.25 13.75
CA GLY A 82 13.83 5.92 13.51
C GLY A 82 13.25 4.82 14.40
N THR A 83 12.17 5.09 15.13
CA THR A 83 11.39 4.09 15.85
C THR A 83 10.17 3.66 15.05
N LYS A 84 9.73 2.42 15.29
CA LYS A 84 8.55 1.88 14.60
C LYS A 84 7.29 2.51 15.15
N GLU A 85 6.40 2.89 14.24
CA GLU A 85 5.08 3.41 14.58
C GLU A 85 4.01 2.48 13.99
N GLU A 86 3.04 2.11 14.83
CA GLU A 86 1.89 1.34 14.38
C GLU A 86 1.02 2.23 13.47
N ALA A 87 0.81 1.79 12.24
CA ALA A 87 0.00 2.49 11.27
C ALA A 87 -0.97 1.53 10.57
N THR A 88 -2.09 2.07 10.08
CA THR A 88 -3.08 1.32 9.31
C THR A 88 -3.31 2.00 7.97
N LEU A 89 -3.17 1.25 6.89
CA LEU A 89 -3.58 1.66 5.55
C LEU A 89 -5.04 1.26 5.35
N HIS A 90 -5.88 2.26 5.06
CA HIS A 90 -7.29 2.08 4.71
C HIS A 90 -7.55 2.62 3.30
N LEU A 91 -8.03 1.76 2.40
CA LEU A 91 -8.33 2.11 1.01
C LEU A 91 -9.77 1.73 0.66
N GLU A 92 -10.52 2.67 0.11
CA GLU A 92 -11.87 2.45 -0.40
C GLU A 92 -11.92 2.58 -1.93
N LEU A 93 -12.47 1.57 -2.59
CA LEU A 93 -12.66 1.53 -4.04
C LEU A 93 -14.14 1.34 -4.34
N LEU A 94 -14.76 2.38 -4.92
CA LEU A 94 -16.14 2.33 -5.38
C LEU A 94 -16.22 1.80 -6.81
N ARG A 95 -16.88 0.65 -6.97
CA ARG A 95 -17.30 0.13 -8.28
C ARG A 95 -18.48 0.96 -8.79
N LYS A 96 -18.30 1.60 -9.95
CA LYS A 96 -19.35 2.31 -10.69
C LYS A 96 -19.82 1.49 -11.89
#